data_AF-A0A8H3IBF2-F1
#
_entry.id   AF-A0A8H3IBF2-F1
#
_cell.length_a   1.000
_cell.length_b   1.000
_cell.length_c   1.000
_cell.angle_alpha   90.00
_cell.angle_beta   90.00
_cell.angle_gamma   90.00
#
_symmetry.space_group_name_H-M   'P 1'
#
loop_
_entity.id
_entity.type
_entity.pdbx_description
1 polymer ?
#
loop_
_entity_poly.entity_id
_entity_poly.type
_entity_poly.pdbx_seq_one_letter_code
_entity_poly.pdbx_strand_id
1 'polypeptide(L)'
;MKGDEAMKPASITLSKNQRRPAGARSKNTSKPSMTSLVERKHERRQAIEIYTPKLQDGAAESGSSVFQLDYSGRPAFLAQSSQLARQMSIAAKFERARNWLKYIGLDLEMAIEEHYREALELIFDTLKAIFEGIYKHLVWLGETLRVPFTKGVQMLQNAAWTDEYGNRPSLDQDLHTRDEIRLGELVKERYKSDFFVLDKFPASVRPFYIMPDPVDDSKTNSFGIFIPGQEILTGGHGIHYFHVLEDRMQK
;
A
#
# COMPACT_ATOMS: atom_id res chain seq x y z
N MET A 1 -2.55 -33.00 -18.96
CA MET A 1 -2.52 -31.54 -18.87
C MET A 1 -2.81 -31.17 -17.42
N LYS A 2 -1.77 -30.84 -16.64
CA LYS A 2 -1.95 -30.15 -15.35
C LYS A 2 -2.28 -28.71 -15.71
N GLY A 3 -3.42 -28.19 -15.25
CA GLY A 3 -3.79 -26.80 -15.46
C GLY A 3 -2.73 -25.89 -14.85
N ASP A 4 -2.37 -24.83 -15.57
CA ASP A 4 -1.54 -23.75 -15.02
C ASP A 4 -2.21 -23.22 -13.75
N GLU A 5 -1.63 -23.52 -12.58
CA GLU A 5 -1.89 -22.76 -11.37
C GLU A 5 -1.35 -21.35 -11.61
N ALA A 6 -2.23 -20.46 -12.10
CA ALA A 6 -1.90 -19.06 -12.29
C ALA A 6 -1.45 -18.46 -10.94
N MET A 7 -0.19 -18.00 -10.86
CA MET A 7 0.34 -17.26 -9.72
C MET A 7 -0.61 -16.12 -9.37
N LYS A 8 -1.02 -16.04 -8.09
CA LYS A 8 -1.90 -14.99 -7.57
C LYS A 8 -1.01 -13.81 -7.12
N PRO A 9 -1.03 -12.63 -7.76
CA PRO A 9 -0.18 -11.50 -7.43
C PRO A 9 -0.81 -10.67 -6.30
N ALA A 10 -0.07 -10.45 -5.23
CA ALA A 10 -0.38 -9.42 -4.24
C ALA A 10 0.51 -8.20 -4.48
N SER A 11 -0.13 -7.04 -4.54
CA SER A 11 0.49 -5.78 -4.91
C SER A 11 0.54 -4.77 -3.79
N ILE A 12 1.69 -4.12 -3.61
CA ILE A 12 1.93 -3.23 -2.48
C ILE A 12 2.60 -1.96 -2.95
N THR A 13 1.94 -0.83 -2.77
CA THR A 13 2.50 0.48 -3.12
C THR A 13 2.70 1.29 -1.85
N LEU A 14 3.95 1.61 -1.52
CA LEU A 14 4.26 2.64 -0.53
C LEU A 14 4.12 4.01 -1.19
N SER A 15 2.91 4.58 -1.19
CA SER A 15 2.70 5.96 -1.60
C SER A 15 1.84 6.72 -0.60
N LYS A 16 2.39 7.77 0.01
CA LYS A 16 1.57 8.91 0.45
C LYS A 16 2.30 10.21 0.13
N ASN A 17 1.61 11.07 -0.61
CA ASN A 17 2.11 12.36 -1.03
C ASN A 17 1.99 13.33 0.15
N GLN A 18 3.08 13.50 0.91
CA GLN A 18 3.19 14.63 1.82
C GLN A 18 4.45 15.44 1.50
N ARG A 19 4.21 16.69 1.13
CA ARG A 19 5.28 17.69 1.00
C ARG A 19 6.06 17.70 2.31
N ARG A 20 7.36 17.40 2.25
CA ARG A 20 8.27 17.70 3.35
C ARG A 20 8.15 19.20 3.68
N PRO A 21 7.98 19.60 4.94
CA PRO A 21 8.24 20.99 5.30
C PRO A 21 9.69 21.30 4.94
N ALA A 22 9.90 22.38 4.19
CA ALA A 22 11.22 22.82 3.77
C ALA A 22 12.06 23.13 5.03
N GLY A 23 13.11 22.34 5.30
CA GLY A 23 14.09 22.69 6.34
C GLY A 23 14.82 21.55 7.06
N ALA A 24 14.34 20.30 7.04
CA ALA A 24 14.97 19.24 7.82
C ALA A 24 16.17 18.57 7.11
N ARG A 25 17.34 19.21 7.17
CA ARG A 25 18.63 18.58 6.80
C ARG A 25 19.15 17.79 8.01
N SER A 26 18.88 16.48 8.09
CA SER A 26 19.53 15.64 9.10
C SER A 26 20.97 15.38 8.69
N LYS A 27 21.90 15.87 9.52
CA LYS A 27 23.34 15.62 9.39
C LYS A 27 23.64 14.14 9.66
N ASN A 28 24.62 13.64 8.91
CA ASN A 28 25.44 12.44 9.11
C ASN A 28 25.12 11.60 10.37
N THR A 29 24.55 10.41 10.20
CA THR A 29 24.47 9.40 11.27
C THR A 29 24.94 8.05 10.75
N SER A 30 25.81 7.39 11.51
CA SER A 30 26.30 6.01 11.36
C SER A 30 25.21 4.93 11.43
N LYS A 31 23.94 5.29 11.26
CA LYS A 31 22.81 4.37 11.18
C LYS A 31 22.66 3.88 9.74
N PRO A 32 22.42 2.58 9.52
CA PRO A 32 22.09 2.09 8.19
C PRO A 32 20.86 2.85 7.66
N SER A 33 20.92 3.29 6.41
CA SER A 33 19.77 3.92 5.75
C SER A 33 18.61 2.91 5.69
N MET A 34 17.36 3.40 5.69
CA MET A 34 16.18 2.55 5.46
C MET A 34 16.37 1.64 4.24
N THR A 35 16.92 2.18 3.16
CA THR A 35 17.28 1.47 1.93
C THR A 35 18.17 0.26 2.21
N SER A 36 19.27 0.45 2.95
CA SER A 36 20.22 -0.63 3.25
C SER A 36 19.66 -1.71 4.19
N LEU A 37 18.70 -1.36 5.06
CA LEU A 37 18.02 -2.35 5.91
C LEU A 37 17.06 -3.21 5.09
N VAL A 38 16.37 -2.60 4.13
CA VAL A 38 15.47 -3.30 3.22
C VAL A 38 16.28 -4.22 2.31
N GLU A 39 17.37 -3.74 1.71
CA GLU A 39 18.27 -4.56 0.89
C GLU A 39 18.71 -5.83 1.60
N ARG A 40 19.29 -5.71 2.80
CA ARG A 40 19.76 -6.89 3.58
C ARG A 40 18.65 -7.87 3.98
N LYS A 41 17.41 -7.42 4.10
CA LYS A 41 16.27 -8.29 4.44
C LYS A 41 15.73 -9.02 3.22
N HIS A 42 15.74 -8.36 2.05
CA HIS A 42 15.21 -8.93 0.81
C HIS A 42 16.24 -9.77 0.03
N GLU A 43 17.54 -9.49 0.13
CA GLU A 43 18.61 -10.37 -0.37
C GLU A 43 18.51 -11.77 0.26
N ARG A 44 18.24 -11.83 1.57
CA ARG A 44 18.02 -13.09 2.30
C ARG A 44 16.75 -13.82 1.88
N ARG A 45 15.88 -13.20 1.08
CA ARG A 45 14.58 -13.72 0.63
C ARG A 45 14.49 -13.83 -0.91
N GLN A 46 15.62 -13.79 -1.62
CA GLN A 46 15.72 -13.99 -3.09
C GLN A 46 14.85 -13.05 -3.94
N ALA A 47 14.55 -11.83 -3.48
CA ALA A 47 13.81 -10.86 -4.29
C ALA A 47 14.68 -10.26 -5.39
N ILE A 48 14.13 -10.08 -6.60
CA ILE A 48 14.84 -9.50 -7.74
C ILE A 48 14.57 -7.99 -7.80
N GLU A 49 15.64 -7.20 -7.90
CA GLU A 49 15.54 -5.77 -8.14
C GLU A 49 15.28 -5.51 -9.63
N ILE A 50 14.27 -4.70 -9.93
CA ILE A 50 13.87 -4.32 -11.28
C ILE A 50 13.90 -2.80 -11.45
N TYR A 51 14.27 -2.38 -12.65
CA TYR A 51 14.27 -0.97 -13.06
C TYR A 51 13.21 -0.79 -14.13
N THR A 52 12.09 -0.15 -13.78
CA THR A 52 10.98 0.02 -14.73
C THR A 52 11.06 1.37 -15.44
N PRO A 53 10.63 1.44 -16.72
CA PRO A 53 10.52 2.72 -17.41
C PRO A 53 9.59 3.66 -16.64
N LYS A 54 9.96 4.94 -16.59
CA LYS A 54 9.17 6.00 -15.95
C LYS A 54 8.46 6.89 -16.97
N LEU A 55 8.71 6.67 -18.26
CA LEU A 55 7.96 7.25 -19.37
C LEU A 55 6.98 6.21 -19.89
N GLN A 56 5.73 6.61 -20.06
CA GLN A 56 4.63 5.78 -20.56
C GLN A 56 3.91 6.51 -21.70
N ASP A 57 3.35 5.74 -22.64
CA ASP A 57 2.62 6.28 -23.79
C ASP A 57 1.24 6.83 -23.41
N GLY A 58 0.71 6.42 -22.26
CA GLY A 58 -0.58 6.87 -21.73
C GLY A 58 -0.61 6.87 -20.20
N ALA A 59 -1.65 7.50 -19.65
CA ALA A 59 -1.94 7.45 -18.22
C ALA A 59 -2.44 6.04 -17.83
N ALA A 60 -1.62 5.25 -17.14
CA ALA A 60 -1.97 3.89 -16.74
C ALA A 60 -3.01 3.81 -15.60
N GLU A 61 -3.15 4.87 -14.80
CA GLU A 61 -4.08 4.94 -13.67
C GLU A 61 -4.97 6.17 -13.84
N SER A 62 -6.29 5.96 -13.96
CA SER A 62 -7.28 7.05 -13.98
C SER A 62 -7.46 7.65 -12.59
N GLY A 63 -7.49 8.98 -12.47
CA GLY A 63 -7.89 9.66 -11.23
C GLY A 63 -6.84 10.56 -10.56
N SER A 64 -5.66 10.73 -11.16
CA SER A 64 -4.62 11.68 -10.67
C SER A 64 -4.15 12.60 -11.79
N SER A 65 -3.69 13.80 -11.45
CA SER A 65 -3.05 14.71 -12.40
C SER A 65 -1.77 14.09 -12.96
N VAL A 66 -1.76 13.76 -14.26
CA VAL A 66 -0.59 13.18 -14.92
C VAL A 66 0.35 14.26 -15.44
N PHE A 67 1.65 14.04 -15.29
CA PHE A 67 2.66 14.92 -15.87
C PHE A 67 2.93 14.48 -17.31
N GLN A 68 2.40 15.24 -18.27
CA GLN A 68 2.62 15.05 -19.71
C GLN A 68 3.84 15.85 -20.17
N LEU A 69 4.66 15.25 -21.03
CA LEU A 69 5.74 15.92 -21.74
C LEU A 69 5.68 15.57 -23.24
N ASP A 70 6.27 16.43 -24.06
CA ASP A 70 6.53 16.11 -25.47
C ASP A 70 7.78 15.24 -25.58
N TYR A 71 7.63 14.06 -26.14
CA TYR A 71 8.68 13.11 -26.45
C TYR A 71 8.77 12.93 -27.96
N SER A 72 9.57 13.79 -28.59
CA SER A 72 9.84 13.76 -30.04
C SER A 72 8.58 13.92 -30.91
N GLY A 73 7.71 14.86 -30.57
CA GLY A 73 6.47 15.15 -31.28
C GLY A 73 5.30 14.23 -30.90
N ARG A 74 5.48 13.38 -29.87
CA ARG A 74 4.45 12.49 -29.32
C ARG A 74 4.28 12.77 -27.83
N PRO A 75 3.05 12.76 -27.31
CA PRO A 75 2.84 12.88 -25.88
C PRO A 75 3.41 11.66 -25.15
N ALA A 76 4.11 11.90 -24.05
CA ALA A 76 4.53 10.89 -23.10
C ALA A 76 4.18 11.33 -21.67
N PHE A 77 3.97 10.38 -20.78
CA PHE A 77 3.52 10.61 -19.42
C PHE A 77 4.50 10.04 -18.42
N LEU A 78 4.72 10.75 -17.30
CA LEU A 78 5.47 10.18 -16.19
C LEU A 78 4.61 9.18 -15.41
N ALA A 79 5.12 7.96 -15.30
CA ALA A 79 4.52 6.90 -14.49
C ALA A 79 4.37 7.38 -13.04
N GLN A 80 3.14 7.38 -12.51
CA GLN A 80 2.84 7.80 -11.15
C GLN A 80 3.20 6.72 -10.12
N SER A 81 3.03 5.46 -10.51
CA SER A 81 3.39 4.28 -9.73
C SER A 81 4.16 3.30 -10.62
N SER A 82 4.88 2.36 -10.00
CA SER A 82 5.47 1.23 -10.73
C SER A 82 4.57 0.00 -10.80
N GLN A 83 3.30 0.14 -10.40
CA GLN A 83 2.34 -0.93 -10.20
C GLN A 83 2.21 -1.84 -11.43
N LEU A 84 1.87 -1.28 -12.59
CA LEU A 84 1.65 -2.06 -13.82
C LEU A 84 2.88 -2.88 -14.21
N ALA A 85 4.06 -2.27 -14.17
CA ALA A 85 5.31 -2.94 -14.53
C ALA A 85 5.67 -4.07 -13.54
N ARG A 86 5.29 -3.94 -12.26
CA ARG A 86 5.46 -5.02 -11.27
C ARG A 86 4.51 -6.17 -11.52
N GLN A 87 3.23 -5.90 -11.77
CA GLN A 87 2.26 -6.94 -12.13
C GLN A 87 2.70 -7.70 -13.38
N MET A 88 3.21 -7.00 -14.39
CA MET A 88 3.81 -7.62 -15.57
C MET A 88 5.04 -8.46 -15.25
N SER A 89 5.85 -8.07 -14.27
CA SER A 89 7.01 -8.86 -13.84
C SER A 89 6.60 -10.16 -13.16
N ILE A 90 5.57 -10.13 -12.30
CA ILE A 90 5.01 -11.36 -11.72
C ILE A 90 4.43 -12.26 -12.81
N ALA A 91 3.68 -11.70 -13.76
CA ALA A 91 3.17 -12.44 -14.92
C ALA A 91 4.31 -13.03 -15.79
N ALA A 92 5.45 -12.36 -15.85
CA ALA A 92 6.67 -12.84 -16.49
C ALA A 92 7.48 -13.85 -15.65
N LYS A 93 6.87 -14.42 -14.59
CA LYS A 93 7.45 -15.44 -13.69
C LYS A 93 8.58 -14.95 -12.79
N PHE A 94 8.67 -13.64 -12.52
CA PHE A 94 9.44 -13.16 -11.38
C PHE A 94 8.65 -13.47 -10.11
N GLU A 95 9.19 -14.27 -9.20
CA GLU A 95 8.48 -14.61 -7.95
C GLU A 95 8.28 -13.37 -7.05
N ARG A 96 9.26 -12.45 -7.07
CA ARG A 96 9.30 -11.21 -6.26
C ARG A 96 10.06 -10.11 -7.01
N ALA A 97 9.43 -8.94 -7.15
CA ALA A 97 10.01 -7.78 -7.84
C ALA A 97 10.01 -6.52 -6.96
N ARG A 98 11.12 -5.76 -6.97
CA ARG A 98 11.30 -4.49 -6.21
C ARG A 98 11.75 -3.35 -7.12
N ASN A 99 11.24 -2.12 -6.89
CA ASN A 99 11.57 -0.94 -7.71
C ASN A 99 11.70 0.35 -6.88
N TRP A 100 12.37 1.36 -7.44
CA TRP A 100 12.55 2.70 -6.86
C TRP A 100 11.91 3.81 -7.75
N LEU A 101 11.38 4.87 -7.13
CA LEU A 101 10.89 6.08 -7.81
C LEU A 101 11.64 7.35 -7.34
N LYS A 102 11.40 8.50 -7.97
CA LYS A 102 12.13 9.78 -7.73
C LYS A 102 11.71 10.51 -6.44
N TYR A 103 10.71 10.00 -5.74
CA TYR A 103 10.67 9.92 -4.28
C TYR A 103 11.04 8.48 -3.92
N ILE A 104 11.87 8.24 -2.90
CA ILE A 104 12.23 6.87 -2.50
C ILE A 104 10.98 6.20 -1.88
N GLY A 105 10.06 5.79 -2.73
CA GLY A 105 8.98 4.86 -2.47
C GLY A 105 9.55 3.46 -2.60
N LEU A 106 9.13 2.58 -1.69
CA LEU A 106 9.60 1.22 -1.66
C LEU A 106 8.46 0.29 -2.03
N ASP A 107 8.66 -0.39 -3.12
CA ASP A 107 7.61 -1.10 -3.82
C ASP A 107 7.86 -2.61 -3.68
N LEU A 108 6.85 -3.37 -3.22
CA LEU A 108 6.93 -4.83 -3.10
C LEU A 108 5.77 -5.50 -3.85
N GLU A 109 6.07 -6.58 -4.54
CA GLU A 109 5.08 -7.42 -5.19
C GLU A 109 5.44 -8.89 -4.89
N MET A 110 4.46 -9.70 -4.53
CA MET A 110 4.69 -11.09 -4.15
C MET A 110 3.56 -11.98 -4.67
N ALA A 111 3.91 -13.12 -5.25
CA ALA A 111 2.95 -14.18 -5.48
C ALA A 111 2.51 -14.82 -4.15
N ILE A 112 1.21 -15.07 -4.00
CA ILE A 112 0.62 -15.71 -2.83
C ILE A 112 0.07 -17.08 -3.22
N GLU A 113 0.07 -18.01 -2.29
CA GLU A 113 -0.46 -19.36 -2.52
C GLU A 113 -1.97 -19.40 -2.24
N GLU A 114 -2.38 -18.88 -1.08
CA GLU A 114 -3.75 -18.99 -0.59
C GLU A 114 -4.41 -17.63 -0.41
N HIS A 115 -3.74 -16.70 0.28
CA HIS A 115 -4.37 -15.47 0.74
C HIS A 115 -3.39 -14.30 0.83
N TYR A 116 -3.85 -13.07 0.52
CA TYR A 116 -3.02 -11.85 0.56
C TYR A 116 -2.43 -11.51 1.94
N ARG A 117 -2.83 -12.27 2.97
CA ARG A 117 -2.29 -12.16 4.33
C ARG A 117 -0.83 -12.62 4.37
N GLU A 118 -0.42 -13.55 3.51
CA GLU A 118 0.97 -13.95 3.37
C GLU A 118 1.86 -12.74 3.01
N ALA A 119 1.40 -11.92 2.06
CA ALA A 119 2.09 -10.69 1.69
C ALA A 119 2.04 -9.67 2.84
N LEU A 120 0.90 -9.53 3.52
CA LEU A 120 0.75 -8.63 4.68
C LEU A 120 1.73 -8.98 5.81
N GLU A 121 1.87 -10.25 6.15
CA GLU A 121 2.78 -10.74 7.20
C GLU A 121 4.25 -10.47 6.82
N LEU A 122 4.61 -10.72 5.55
CA LEU A 122 5.93 -10.40 5.04
C LEU A 122 6.25 -8.90 5.17
N ILE A 123 5.31 -8.04 4.81
CA ILE A 123 5.44 -6.58 4.92
C ILE A 123 5.57 -6.19 6.39
N PHE A 124 4.67 -6.68 7.25
CA PHE A 124 4.64 -6.35 8.66
C PHE A 124 5.98 -6.68 9.33
N ASP A 125 6.49 -7.89 9.11
CA ASP A 125 7.81 -8.30 9.60
C ASP A 125 8.91 -7.38 9.08
N THR A 126 8.84 -6.99 7.80
CA THR A 126 9.82 -6.12 7.16
C THR A 126 9.82 -4.74 7.81
N LEU A 127 8.64 -4.13 7.98
CA LEU A 127 8.48 -2.85 8.66
C LEU A 127 8.96 -2.96 10.11
N LYS A 128 8.55 -3.98 10.86
CA LYS A 128 8.99 -4.20 12.24
C LYS A 128 10.52 -4.22 12.35
N ALA A 129 11.21 -4.98 11.51
CA ALA A 129 12.67 -5.04 11.52
C ALA A 129 13.34 -3.69 11.16
N ILE A 130 12.78 -2.92 10.22
CA ILE A 130 13.28 -1.60 9.86
C ILE A 130 13.10 -0.63 11.04
N PHE A 131 11.90 -0.60 11.61
CA PHE A 131 11.55 0.33 12.67
C PHE A 131 12.22 -0.02 13.99
N GLU A 132 12.40 -1.28 14.36
CA GLU A 132 13.21 -1.67 15.53
C GLU A 132 14.67 -1.20 15.40
N GLY A 133 15.21 -1.19 14.17
CA GLY A 133 16.56 -0.69 13.87
C GLY A 133 16.71 0.83 13.96
N ILE A 134 15.63 1.59 13.72
CA ILE A 134 15.68 3.06 13.59
C ILE A 134 14.99 3.78 14.75
N TYR A 135 13.80 3.30 15.15
CA TYR A 135 12.84 3.89 16.09
C TYR A 135 12.58 2.93 17.27
N LYS A 136 13.40 3.04 18.32
CA LYS A 136 13.33 2.17 19.50
C LYS A 136 12.12 2.39 20.43
N HIS A 137 11.27 3.38 20.14
CA HIS A 137 10.18 3.81 21.04
C HIS A 137 8.77 3.46 20.51
N LEU A 138 8.66 2.88 19.31
CA LEU A 138 7.36 2.45 18.78
C LEU A 138 6.91 1.17 19.50
N VAL A 139 5.66 1.14 19.96
CA VAL A 139 5.06 -0.01 20.64
C VAL A 139 4.36 -0.93 19.63
N TRP A 140 4.95 -2.10 19.43
CA TRP A 140 4.43 -3.17 18.58
C TRP A 140 3.77 -4.24 19.44
N LEU A 141 2.63 -4.77 18.98
CA LEU A 141 2.11 -6.01 19.53
C LEU A 141 2.89 -7.20 18.97
N GLY A 142 2.89 -8.32 19.70
CA GLY A 142 3.52 -9.56 19.25
C GLY A 142 2.90 -10.06 17.93
N GLU A 143 1.59 -9.89 17.79
CA GLU A 143 0.82 -10.18 16.58
C GLU A 143 0.43 -8.89 15.85
N THR A 144 0.20 -8.98 14.54
CA THR A 144 -0.29 -7.86 13.74
C THR A 144 -1.70 -7.46 14.17
N LEU A 145 -1.85 -6.28 14.77
CA LEU A 145 -3.16 -5.70 15.07
C LEU A 145 -3.89 -5.35 13.77
N ARG A 146 -4.93 -6.12 13.45
CA ARG A 146 -5.79 -5.91 12.29
C ARG A 146 -7.14 -5.38 12.73
N VAL A 147 -7.52 -4.24 12.20
CA VAL A 147 -8.81 -3.59 12.45
C VAL A 147 -9.56 -3.58 11.12
N PRO A 148 -10.75 -4.22 11.02
CA PRO A 148 -11.59 -4.05 9.84
C PRO A 148 -11.96 -2.59 9.63
N PHE A 149 -12.01 -2.12 8.38
CA PHE A 149 -12.34 -0.74 8.02
C PHE A 149 -13.63 -0.28 8.70
N THR A 150 -14.67 -1.12 8.63
CA THR A 150 -15.97 -0.88 9.27
C THR A 150 -15.85 -0.66 10.78
N LYS A 151 -14.98 -1.42 11.46
CA LYS A 151 -14.71 -1.26 12.89
C LYS A 151 -13.93 0.04 13.17
N GLY A 152 -13.02 0.43 12.28
CA GLY A 152 -12.31 1.71 12.37
C GLY A 152 -13.26 2.90 12.27
N VAL A 153 -14.15 2.90 11.28
CA VAL A 153 -15.22 3.91 11.12
C VAL A 153 -16.13 3.93 12.35
N GLN A 154 -16.57 2.77 12.84
CA GLN A 154 -17.38 2.67 14.06
C GLN A 154 -16.66 3.23 15.29
N MET A 155 -15.34 3.04 15.42
CA MET A 155 -14.56 3.64 16.52
C MET A 155 -14.63 5.17 16.47
N LEU A 156 -14.49 5.77 15.29
CA LEU A 156 -14.61 7.22 15.11
C LEU A 156 -16.04 7.70 15.43
N GLN A 157 -17.06 7.02 14.91
CA GLN A 157 -18.46 7.37 15.15
C GLN A 157 -18.84 7.28 16.64
N ASN A 158 -18.39 6.23 17.34
CA ASN A 158 -18.62 6.05 18.77
C ASN A 158 -17.90 7.10 19.63
N ALA A 159 -16.79 7.64 19.13
CA ALA A 159 -16.10 8.77 19.75
C ALA A 159 -16.74 10.14 19.41
N ALA A 160 -17.90 10.14 18.74
CA ALA A 160 -18.58 11.33 18.25
C ALA A 160 -17.68 12.23 17.40
N TRP A 161 -16.71 11.64 16.68
CA TRP A 161 -15.81 12.37 15.81
C TRP A 161 -16.53 12.89 14.57
N THR A 162 -16.21 14.13 14.20
CA THR A 162 -16.60 14.75 12.93
C THR A 162 -15.40 15.42 12.28
N ASP A 163 -15.44 15.53 10.96
CA ASP A 163 -14.47 16.35 10.23
C ASP A 163 -14.64 17.85 10.52
N GLU A 164 -13.87 18.69 9.83
CA GLU A 164 -13.92 20.15 9.99
C GLU A 164 -15.22 20.80 9.50
N TYR A 165 -16.03 20.06 8.75
CA TYR A 165 -17.32 20.49 8.22
C TYR A 165 -18.50 19.92 9.02
N GLY A 166 -18.24 19.15 10.09
CA GLY A 166 -19.26 18.51 10.91
C GLY A 166 -19.81 17.21 10.35
N ASN A 167 -19.20 16.66 9.29
CA ASN A 167 -19.61 15.36 8.74
C ASN A 167 -19.04 14.22 9.58
N ARG A 168 -19.81 13.14 9.70
CA ARG A 168 -19.35 11.91 10.34
C ARG A 168 -18.68 11.00 9.32
N PRO A 169 -17.64 10.24 9.71
CA PRO A 169 -17.04 9.22 8.84
C PRO A 169 -18.08 8.22 8.33
N SER A 170 -18.01 7.91 7.04
CA SER A 170 -18.91 6.96 6.36
C SER A 170 -18.24 5.61 6.16
N LEU A 171 -19.04 4.55 5.98
CA LEU A 171 -18.56 3.21 5.67
C LEU A 171 -18.13 3.06 4.20
N ASP A 172 -18.61 3.95 3.33
CA ASP A 172 -18.44 3.86 1.87
C ASP A 172 -17.48 4.92 1.30
N GLN A 173 -16.90 5.75 2.18
CA GLN A 173 -15.97 6.83 1.83
C GLN A 173 -14.59 6.57 2.44
N ASP A 174 -13.56 7.12 1.82
CA ASP A 174 -12.19 6.97 2.33
C ASP A 174 -11.99 7.83 3.57
N LEU A 175 -11.00 7.46 4.39
CA LEU A 175 -10.64 8.26 5.57
C LEU A 175 -9.75 9.42 5.14
N HIS A 176 -10.09 10.64 5.55
CA HIS A 176 -9.22 11.78 5.35
C HIS A 176 -8.11 11.81 6.41
N THR A 177 -7.04 12.58 6.16
CA THR A 177 -5.87 12.66 7.05
C THR A 177 -6.23 12.89 8.53
N ARG A 178 -7.23 13.73 8.84
CA ARG A 178 -7.64 13.98 10.23
C ARG A 178 -8.37 12.79 10.85
N ASP A 179 -9.14 12.04 10.04
CA ASP A 179 -9.79 10.80 10.47
C ASP A 179 -8.76 9.72 10.77
N GLU A 180 -7.73 9.60 9.93
CA GLU A 180 -6.60 8.68 10.16
C GLU A 180 -5.87 9.00 11.46
N ILE A 181 -5.58 10.29 11.70
CA ILE A 181 -4.91 10.74 12.93
C ILE A 181 -5.76 10.36 14.14
N ARG A 182 -7.06 10.73 14.11
CA ARG A 182 -7.97 10.43 15.21
C ARG A 182 -8.13 8.92 15.42
N LEU A 183 -8.22 8.14 14.35
CA LEU A 183 -8.32 6.69 14.44
C LEU A 183 -7.05 6.10 15.09
N GLY A 184 -5.88 6.62 14.74
CA GLY A 184 -4.62 6.23 15.36
C GLY A 184 -4.61 6.47 16.88
N GLU A 185 -5.11 7.62 17.33
CA GLU A 185 -5.26 7.92 18.77
C GLU A 185 -6.17 6.91 19.46
N LEU A 186 -7.36 6.66 18.89
CA LEU A 186 -8.33 5.71 19.45
C LEU A 186 -7.80 4.27 19.49
N VAL A 187 -7.05 3.87 18.46
CA VAL A 187 -6.38 2.56 18.42
C VAL A 187 -5.32 2.47 19.51
N LYS A 188 -4.51 3.51 19.68
CA LYS A 188 -3.49 3.57 20.74
C LYS A 188 -4.11 3.54 22.13
N GLU A 189 -5.19 4.29 22.36
CA GLU A 189 -5.91 4.29 23.63
C GLU A 189 -6.46 2.90 23.98
N ARG A 190 -7.09 2.23 23.00
CA ARG A 190 -7.79 0.96 23.19
C ARG A 190 -6.87 -0.25 23.21
N TYR A 191 -5.93 -0.33 22.27
CA TYR A 191 -5.09 -1.52 22.04
C TYR A 191 -3.65 -1.35 22.49
N LYS A 192 -3.27 -0.15 22.96
CA LYS A 192 -1.90 0.19 23.42
C LYS A 192 -0.83 -0.10 22.36
N SER A 193 -1.17 0.11 21.08
CA SER A 193 -0.24 -0.08 19.97
C SER A 193 -0.13 1.19 19.13
N ASP A 194 1.10 1.50 18.70
CA ASP A 194 1.40 2.57 17.76
C ASP A 194 1.21 2.14 16.30
N PHE A 195 0.98 0.85 16.07
CA PHE A 195 0.92 0.25 14.76
C PHE A 195 -0.36 -0.55 14.59
N PHE A 196 -1.05 -0.36 13.47
CA PHE A 196 -2.16 -1.24 13.10
C PHE A 196 -2.33 -1.32 11.59
N VAL A 197 -3.00 -2.38 11.17
CA VAL A 197 -3.47 -2.58 9.79
C VAL A 197 -4.96 -2.29 9.78
N LEU A 198 -5.39 -1.36 8.92
CA LEU A 198 -6.79 -1.22 8.56
C LEU A 198 -7.04 -2.15 7.37
N ASP A 199 -8.00 -3.07 7.49
CA ASP A 199 -8.21 -4.15 6.52
C ASP A 199 -9.63 -4.10 5.93
N LYS A 200 -9.84 -4.66 4.73
CA LYS A 200 -11.15 -4.75 4.08
C LYS A 200 -11.82 -3.40 3.81
N PHE A 201 -11.11 -2.53 3.09
CA PHE A 201 -11.65 -1.25 2.62
C PHE A 201 -12.84 -1.43 1.67
N PRO A 202 -13.70 -0.41 1.54
CA PRO A 202 -14.81 -0.46 0.60
C PRO A 202 -14.30 -0.42 -0.86
N ALA A 203 -15.00 -1.12 -1.75
CA ALA A 203 -14.61 -1.22 -3.16
C ALA A 203 -14.71 0.13 -3.90
N SER A 204 -15.57 1.04 -3.43
CA SER A 204 -15.78 2.38 -3.99
C SER A 204 -14.56 3.29 -3.92
N VAL A 205 -13.64 3.03 -2.99
CA VAL A 205 -12.48 3.91 -2.71
C VAL A 205 -11.15 3.28 -3.15
N ARG A 206 -11.21 2.09 -3.78
CA ARG A 206 -10.03 1.32 -4.16
C ARG A 206 -9.88 1.22 -5.67
N PRO A 207 -8.63 1.20 -6.19
CA PRO A 207 -8.40 1.06 -7.62
C PRO A 207 -9.05 -0.19 -8.23
N PHE A 208 -9.42 -0.11 -9.50
CA PHE A 208 -10.13 -1.17 -10.22
C PHE A 208 -9.40 -2.52 -10.19
N TYR A 209 -8.05 -2.50 -10.15
CA TYR A 209 -7.18 -3.67 -10.18
C TYR A 209 -7.11 -4.43 -8.84
N ILE A 210 -7.79 -3.95 -7.78
CA ILE A 210 -7.84 -4.64 -6.50
C ILE A 210 -8.97 -5.67 -6.50
N MET A 211 -8.64 -6.89 -6.07
CA MET A 211 -9.55 -8.02 -5.94
C MET A 211 -10.67 -7.69 -4.92
N PRO A 212 -11.95 -7.87 -5.29
CA PRO A 212 -13.06 -7.83 -4.35
C PRO A 212 -12.91 -8.88 -3.23
N ASP A 213 -13.55 -8.64 -2.10
CA ASP A 213 -13.69 -9.67 -1.07
C ASP A 213 -14.60 -10.81 -1.59
N PRO A 214 -14.21 -12.08 -1.39
CA PRO A 214 -15.00 -13.21 -1.91
C PRO A 214 -16.36 -13.41 -1.22
N VAL A 215 -16.57 -12.81 -0.04
CA VAL A 215 -17.81 -12.92 0.76
C VAL A 215 -18.72 -11.71 0.57
N ASP A 216 -18.15 -10.53 0.37
CA ASP A 216 -18.87 -9.26 0.30
C ASP A 216 -18.22 -8.32 -0.73
N ASP A 217 -18.79 -8.26 -1.93
CA ASP A 217 -18.24 -7.50 -3.06
C ASP A 217 -18.27 -5.98 -2.88
N SER A 218 -18.96 -5.48 -1.85
CA SER A 218 -18.84 -4.08 -1.41
C SER A 218 -17.48 -3.76 -0.79
N LYS A 219 -16.69 -4.78 -0.45
CA LYS A 219 -15.34 -4.68 0.13
C LYS A 219 -14.28 -5.24 -0.80
N THR A 220 -13.04 -4.91 -0.52
CA THR A 220 -11.87 -5.41 -1.25
C THR A 220 -10.87 -6.10 -0.35
N ASN A 221 -10.06 -6.97 -0.95
CA ASN A 221 -8.87 -7.55 -0.35
C ASN A 221 -7.71 -6.55 -0.32
N SER A 222 -7.95 -5.36 0.23
CA SER A 222 -6.94 -4.31 0.40
C SER A 222 -6.84 -3.88 1.85
N PHE A 223 -5.67 -3.35 2.19
CA PHE A 223 -5.31 -2.92 3.52
C PHE A 223 -4.44 -1.67 3.47
N GLY A 224 -4.47 -0.91 4.57
CA GLY A 224 -3.58 0.21 4.84
C GLY A 224 -2.82 -0.05 6.13
N ILE A 225 -1.55 0.33 6.19
CA ILE A 225 -0.72 0.23 7.39
C ILE A 225 -0.48 1.61 7.97
N PHE A 226 -0.70 1.75 9.27
CA PHE A 226 -0.67 3.02 9.98
C PHE A 226 0.41 3.03 11.06
N ILE A 227 1.14 4.15 11.15
CA ILE A 227 2.11 4.47 12.21
C ILE A 227 1.76 5.88 12.72
N PRO A 228 1.71 6.07 14.04
CA PRO A 228 0.61 6.71 14.78
C PRO A 228 -0.23 7.70 13.96
N GLY A 229 -1.37 7.20 13.47
CA GLY A 229 -2.39 8.04 12.85
C GLY A 229 -2.09 8.49 11.42
N GLN A 230 -1.06 7.94 10.79
CA GLN A 230 -0.73 8.22 9.41
C GLN A 230 -0.56 6.93 8.63
N GLU A 231 -1.28 6.79 7.53
CA GLU A 231 -1.05 5.70 6.59
C GLU A 231 0.34 5.85 5.96
N ILE A 232 1.15 4.81 6.08
CA ILE A 232 2.48 4.75 5.49
C ILE A 232 2.54 3.81 4.28
N LEU A 233 1.60 2.86 4.18
CA LEU A 233 1.55 1.85 3.13
C LEU A 233 0.11 1.53 2.77
N THR A 234 -0.12 1.38 1.47
CA THR A 234 -1.35 0.82 0.92
C THR A 234 -1.00 -0.47 0.18
N GLY A 235 -1.79 -1.53 0.39
CA GLY A 235 -1.58 -2.80 -0.28
C GLY A 235 -2.88 -3.53 -0.56
N GLY A 236 -2.82 -4.55 -1.42
CA GLY A 236 -3.97 -5.39 -1.69
C GLY A 236 -3.69 -6.51 -2.68
N HIS A 237 -4.60 -7.48 -2.71
CA HIS A 237 -4.59 -8.55 -3.68
C HIS A 237 -4.91 -7.97 -5.06
N GLY A 238 -3.99 -8.10 -6.02
CA GLY A 238 -4.24 -7.71 -7.41
C GLY A 238 -5.14 -8.73 -8.11
N ILE A 239 -6.02 -8.26 -8.99
CA ILE A 239 -6.81 -9.16 -9.85
C ILE A 239 -5.88 -9.83 -10.86
N HIS A 240 -5.91 -11.16 -10.92
CA HIS A 240 -5.12 -11.97 -11.85
C HIS A 240 -5.91 -12.75 -12.88
N TYR A 241 -7.23 -12.69 -12.80
CA TYR A 241 -8.10 -13.24 -13.83
C TYR A 241 -8.43 -12.14 -14.85
N PHE A 242 -8.03 -12.35 -16.10
CA PHE A 242 -8.20 -11.39 -17.19
C PHE A 242 -9.64 -10.86 -17.29
N HIS A 243 -10.63 -11.76 -17.32
CA HIS A 243 -12.05 -11.38 -17.44
C HIS A 243 -12.54 -10.54 -16.26
N VAL A 244 -12.10 -10.86 -15.04
CA VAL A 244 -12.47 -10.10 -13.84
C VAL A 244 -11.86 -8.70 -13.88
N LEU A 245 -10.63 -8.57 -14.40
CA LEU A 245 -9.97 -7.28 -14.55
C LEU A 245 -10.67 -6.42 -15.61
N GLU A 246 -11.02 -7.02 -16.75
CA GLU A 246 -11.76 -6.38 -17.84
C GLU A 246 -13.13 -5.86 -17.37
N ASP A 247 -13.90 -6.70 -16.67
CA ASP A 247 -15.20 -6.31 -16.11
C ASP A 247 -15.09 -5.12 -15.13
N ARG A 248 -13.98 -5.04 -14.38
CA ARG A 248 -13.71 -3.97 -13.41
C ARG A 248 -13.26 -2.68 -14.07
N MET A 249 -12.60 -2.74 -15.23
CA MET A 249 -12.21 -1.56 -16.01
C MET A 249 -13.40 -0.87 -16.69
N GLN A 250 -14.51 -1.59 -16.89
CA GLN A 250 -15.73 -1.05 -17.52
C GLN A 250 -16.71 -0.38 -16.55
N LYS A 251 -16.51 -0.54 -15.23
CA LYS A 251 -17.33 0.08 -14.17
C LYS A 251 -16.79 1.46 -13.80
#